data_AF-A0A2S5MUQ7-F1
#
_entry.id   AF-A0A2S5MUQ7-F1
#
_cell.length_a   1.000
_cell.length_b   1.000
_cell.length_c   1.000
_cell.angle_alpha   90.00
_cell.angle_beta   90.00
_cell.angle_gamma   90.00
#
_symmetry.space_group_name_H-M   'P 1'
#
loop_
_entity.id
_entity.type
_entity.pdbx_description
1 polymer ?
#
loop_
_entity_poly.entity_id
_entity_poly.type
_entity_poly.pdbx_seq_one_letter_code
_entity_poly.pdbx_strand_id
1 'polypeptide(L)'
;MRRRLRSAALLALVMVPAAVASAEPLVTVEPVTLLENGGIAGCGLTSTVTGGASSAIGEVIAFRDGDRTAFAVRARPSTATSEAIRSVRLATASHDTAALFPPSKTLGDGIVETRTVLEGFSGSSFAQELMVMGGRFEIVTTAGETIAYDLPRPMPHRVRQAYLNCAGDLFRPEAD
;
A
#
# COMPACT_ATOMS: atom_id res chain seq x y z
N MET A 1 71.91 22.79 -0.18
CA MET A 1 71.05 22.83 1.03
C MET A 1 69.62 23.13 0.61
N ARG A 2 68.66 22.27 0.99
CA ARG A 2 67.19 22.48 1.11
C ARG A 2 66.42 22.86 -0.17
N ARG A 3 65.21 22.37 -0.46
CA ARG A 3 64.44 21.14 -0.22
C ARG A 3 63.21 21.33 -1.12
N ARG A 4 62.79 20.29 -1.85
CA ARG A 4 61.53 20.24 -2.61
C ARG A 4 60.33 20.56 -1.71
N LEU A 5 59.28 21.18 -2.24
CA LEU A 5 57.91 20.81 -1.90
C LEU A 5 56.96 21.17 -3.07
N ARG A 6 56.52 20.11 -3.76
CA ARG A 6 55.36 20.09 -4.64
C ARG A 6 54.13 20.15 -3.74
N SER A 7 53.29 21.16 -3.89
CA SER A 7 51.99 21.20 -3.20
C SER A 7 50.97 20.49 -4.07
N ALA A 8 50.56 19.32 -3.61
CA ALA A 8 49.42 18.56 -4.11
C ALA A 8 48.13 19.32 -3.80
N ALA A 9 47.28 19.50 -4.80
CA ALA A 9 45.91 19.96 -4.60
C ALA A 9 45.09 18.78 -4.05
N LEU A 10 44.68 18.86 -2.78
CA LEU A 10 43.69 17.95 -2.20
C LEU A 10 42.31 18.33 -2.76
N LEU A 11 41.69 17.44 -3.53
CA LEU A 11 40.24 17.46 -3.75
C LEU A 11 39.56 17.14 -2.41
N ALA A 12 38.89 18.12 -1.81
CA ALA A 12 37.94 17.85 -0.75
C ALA A 12 36.66 17.30 -1.39
N LEU A 13 36.51 15.97 -1.35
CA LEU A 13 35.24 15.31 -1.62
C LEU A 13 34.29 15.70 -0.49
N VAL A 14 33.42 16.68 -0.73
CA VAL A 14 32.29 16.94 0.17
C VAL A 14 31.35 15.75 0.02
N MET A 15 31.43 14.80 0.95
CA MET A 15 30.37 13.81 1.14
C MET A 15 29.14 14.56 1.64
N VAL A 16 28.29 14.98 0.71
CA VAL A 16 26.91 15.33 1.02
C VAL A 16 26.25 14.02 1.45
N PRO A 17 25.76 13.89 2.69
CA PRO A 17 24.91 12.76 3.01
C PRO A 17 23.70 12.87 2.08
N ALA A 18 23.53 11.87 1.21
CA ALA A 18 22.30 11.70 0.47
C ALA A 18 21.20 11.55 1.52
N ALA A 19 20.53 12.66 1.83
CA ALA A 19 19.26 12.63 2.52
C ALA A 19 18.38 11.77 1.62
N VAL A 20 18.16 10.53 2.05
CA VAL A 20 17.14 9.67 1.47
C VAL A 20 15.87 10.47 1.66
N ALA A 21 15.41 11.13 0.60
CA ALA A 21 14.12 11.78 0.59
C ALA A 21 13.12 10.68 0.93
N SER A 22 12.64 10.70 2.18
CA SER A 22 11.49 9.91 2.56
C SER A 22 10.36 10.47 1.72
N ALA A 23 10.12 9.84 0.57
CA ALA A 23 8.97 10.14 -0.24
C ALA A 23 7.76 9.78 0.62
N GLU A 24 7.15 10.79 1.24
CA GLU A 24 5.90 10.61 1.96
C GLU A 24 4.90 9.99 0.97
N PRO A 25 4.30 8.83 1.29
CA PRO A 25 3.40 8.17 0.37
C PRO A 25 2.22 9.11 0.09
N LEU A 26 1.97 9.42 -1.19
CA LEU A 26 0.78 10.12 -1.60
C LEU A 26 -0.39 9.14 -1.46
N VAL A 27 -1.08 9.20 -0.33
CA VAL A 27 -2.30 8.42 -0.10
C VAL A 27 -3.49 9.19 -0.68
N THR A 28 -4.05 8.67 -1.76
CA THR A 28 -5.29 9.16 -2.36
C THR A 28 -6.42 8.18 -2.09
N VAL A 29 -7.63 8.69 -1.88
CA VAL A 29 -8.83 7.84 -1.93
C VAL A 29 -9.38 7.99 -3.31
N GLU A 30 -9.30 6.90 -4.07
CA GLU A 30 -9.96 6.79 -5.35
C GLU A 30 -11.09 5.77 -5.19
N PRO A 31 -12.31 6.06 -5.62
CA PRO A 31 -13.32 5.02 -5.75
C PRO A 31 -12.74 3.95 -6.68
N VAL A 32 -12.51 2.76 -6.14
CA VAL A 32 -12.03 1.64 -6.94
C VAL A 32 -13.27 0.98 -7.53
N THR A 33 -13.73 1.55 -8.64
CA THR A 33 -14.73 0.89 -9.47
C THR A 33 -14.00 -0.14 -10.30
N LEU A 34 -14.34 -1.41 -10.12
CA LEU A 34 -14.04 -2.37 -11.15
C LEU A 34 -15.18 -3.41 -11.27
N LEU A 35 -15.58 -3.64 -12.51
CA LEU A 35 -16.53 -4.63 -13.02
C LEU A 35 -16.06 -4.91 -14.47
N GLU A 36 -16.49 -5.91 -15.25
CA GLU A 36 -17.00 -7.27 -15.06
C GLU A 36 -15.92 -8.31 -15.50
N ASN A 37 -14.68 -7.86 -15.71
CA ASN A 37 -13.63 -8.50 -16.49
C ASN A 37 -12.28 -8.56 -15.72
N GLY A 38 -12.35 -8.62 -14.39
CA GLY A 38 -11.20 -8.47 -13.49
C GLY A 38 -11.37 -7.35 -12.47
N GLY A 39 -12.60 -7.14 -11.98
CA GLY A 39 -12.93 -5.98 -11.17
C GLY A 39 -13.55 -6.20 -9.80
N ILE A 40 -13.01 -5.48 -8.79
CA ILE A 40 -13.63 -5.10 -7.52
C ILE A 40 -14.49 -3.81 -7.63
N ALA A 41 -15.81 -3.90 -7.52
CA ALA A 41 -16.69 -2.75 -7.27
C ALA A 41 -16.67 -2.49 -5.76
N GLY A 42 -15.91 -1.48 -5.34
CA GLY A 42 -15.64 -1.29 -3.94
C GLY A 42 -15.04 0.07 -3.60
N CYS A 43 -14.66 0.20 -2.35
CA CYS A 43 -14.15 1.44 -1.78
C CYS A 43 -12.68 1.22 -1.47
N GLY A 44 -11.83 1.81 -2.31
CA GLY A 44 -10.39 1.64 -2.25
C GLY A 44 -9.68 2.81 -1.59
N LEU A 45 -8.69 2.49 -0.79
CA LEU A 45 -7.58 3.39 -0.50
C LEU A 45 -6.47 3.07 -1.49
N THR A 46 -5.93 4.07 -2.18
CA THR A 46 -4.85 3.89 -3.15
C THR A 46 -3.64 4.68 -2.68
N SER A 47 -2.46 4.07 -2.73
CA SER A 47 -1.21 4.74 -2.40
C SER A 47 -0.17 4.41 -3.45
N THR A 48 0.44 5.43 -4.02
CA THR A 48 1.62 5.25 -4.89
C THR A 48 2.88 5.29 -4.05
N VAL A 49 3.78 4.36 -4.32
CA VAL A 49 4.92 4.08 -3.47
C VAL A 49 6.15 3.93 -4.34
N THR A 50 7.25 4.52 -3.88
CA THR A 50 8.55 4.42 -4.54
C THR A 50 9.56 3.85 -3.55
N GLY A 51 10.22 2.76 -3.91
CA GLY A 51 11.34 2.18 -3.18
C GLY A 51 12.50 1.98 -4.15
N GLY A 52 13.63 2.67 -3.92
CA GLY A 52 14.78 2.58 -4.82
C GLY A 52 14.43 2.96 -6.27
N ALA A 53 14.62 2.02 -7.20
CA ALA A 53 14.27 2.17 -8.61
C ALA A 53 12.87 1.65 -8.95
N SER A 54 12.16 1.05 -7.99
CA SER A 54 10.89 0.36 -8.19
C SER A 54 9.73 1.21 -7.70
N SER A 55 8.63 1.22 -8.46
CA SER A 55 7.40 1.90 -8.08
C SER A 55 6.20 0.95 -8.18
N ALA A 56 5.33 1.00 -7.18
CA ALA A 56 4.14 0.18 -7.13
C ALA A 56 2.97 0.97 -6.53
N ILE A 57 1.77 0.55 -6.86
CA ILE A 57 0.54 1.10 -6.30
C ILE A 57 -0.04 0.05 -5.37
N GLY A 58 -0.16 0.39 -4.09
CA GLY A 58 -0.81 -0.43 -3.08
C GLY A 58 -2.24 0.02 -2.83
N GLU A 59 -3.15 -0.93 -2.71
CA GLU A 59 -4.59 -0.70 -2.61
C GLU A 59 -5.19 -1.53 -1.47
N VAL A 60 -6.09 -0.93 -0.69
CA VAL A 60 -6.94 -1.63 0.28
C VAL A 60 -8.39 -1.38 -0.08
N ILE A 61 -9.11 -2.43 -0.45
CA ILE A 61 -10.43 -2.30 -1.08
C ILE A 61 -11.45 -3.10 -0.28
N ALA A 62 -12.51 -2.43 0.18
CA ALA A 62 -13.70 -3.09 0.71
C ALA A 62 -14.71 -3.32 -0.41
N PHE A 63 -15.33 -4.50 -0.47
CA PHE A 63 -16.28 -4.87 -1.53
C PHE A 63 -17.29 -5.93 -1.05
N ARG A 64 -18.32 -6.18 -1.86
CA ARG A 64 -19.27 -7.29 -1.66
C ARG A 64 -18.81 -8.55 -2.37
N ASP A 65 -18.74 -9.66 -1.63
CA ASP A 65 -18.53 -11.01 -2.16
C ASP A 65 -19.80 -11.84 -1.94
N GLY A 66 -20.72 -11.75 -2.90
CA GLY A 66 -22.13 -12.07 -2.68
C GLY A 66 -22.71 -11.17 -1.60
N ASP A 67 -23.39 -11.75 -0.62
CA ASP A 67 -24.03 -11.00 0.47
C ASP A 67 -23.03 -10.53 1.55
N ARG A 68 -21.77 -10.95 1.43
CA ARG A 68 -20.75 -10.80 2.49
C ARG A 68 -19.84 -9.61 2.25
N THR A 69 -19.40 -8.97 3.32
CA THR A 69 -18.38 -7.91 3.24
C THR A 69 -16.98 -8.54 3.18
N ALA A 70 -16.20 -8.15 2.17
CA ALA A 70 -14.84 -8.65 1.96
C ALA A 70 -13.85 -7.49 1.79
N PHE A 71 -12.58 -7.81 2.04
CA PHE A 71 -11.46 -6.88 1.89
C PHE A 71 -10.39 -7.51 1.00
N ALA A 72 -9.79 -6.68 0.14
CA ALA A 72 -8.63 -7.03 -0.66
C ALA A 72 -7.48 -6.08 -0.33
N VAL A 73 -6.28 -6.64 -0.21
CA VAL A 73 -5.00 -5.94 -0.20
C VAL A 73 -4.31 -6.29 -1.50
N ARG A 74 -4.05 -5.27 -2.32
CA ARG A 74 -3.62 -5.45 -3.71
C ARG A 74 -2.43 -4.56 -4.03
N ALA A 75 -1.52 -5.07 -4.84
CA ALA A 75 -0.43 -4.30 -5.41
C ALA A 75 -0.42 -4.46 -6.93
N ARG A 76 -0.17 -3.37 -7.64
CA ARG A 76 0.01 -3.37 -9.10
C ARG A 76 1.25 -2.57 -9.51
N PRO A 77 1.92 -2.94 -10.61
CA PRO A 77 3.06 -2.18 -11.11
C PRO A 77 2.68 -0.73 -11.42
N SER A 78 3.58 0.20 -11.12
CA SER A 78 3.47 1.58 -11.62
C SER A 78 4.13 1.68 -13.01
N THR A 79 3.62 2.57 -13.86
CA THR A 79 4.03 2.72 -15.26
C THR A 79 5.49 3.17 -15.45
N ALA A 80 6.18 3.58 -14.38
CA ALA A 80 7.54 4.12 -14.45
C ALA A 80 8.64 3.04 -14.43
N THR A 81 8.43 1.91 -13.75
CA THR A 81 9.37 0.79 -13.64
C THR A 81 8.63 -0.47 -13.20
N SER A 82 8.46 -1.44 -14.12
CA SER A 82 7.67 -2.65 -13.86
C SER A 82 8.55 -3.80 -13.37
N GLU A 83 8.99 -3.74 -12.11
CA GLU A 83 9.44 -4.96 -11.48
C GLU A 83 8.23 -5.83 -11.14
N ALA A 84 8.31 -7.14 -11.42
CA ALA A 84 7.22 -8.05 -11.12
C ALA A 84 7.04 -8.17 -9.61
N ILE A 85 5.78 -8.15 -9.17
CA ILE A 85 5.40 -8.26 -7.77
C ILE A 85 5.22 -9.73 -7.43
N ARG A 86 5.75 -10.18 -6.29
CA ARG A 86 5.61 -11.55 -5.79
C ARG A 86 4.51 -11.66 -4.75
N SER A 87 4.47 -10.75 -3.79
CA SER A 87 3.51 -10.79 -2.69
C SER A 87 3.21 -9.41 -2.13
N VAL A 88 2.06 -9.27 -1.49
CA VAL A 88 1.62 -8.05 -0.82
C VAL A 88 1.08 -8.37 0.58
N ARG A 89 1.38 -7.50 1.55
CA ARG A 89 0.96 -7.62 2.96
C ARG A 89 0.62 -6.24 3.54
N LEU A 90 -0.28 -6.19 4.52
CA LEU A 90 -0.67 -4.97 5.23
C LEU A 90 -0.67 -5.20 6.75
N ALA A 91 0.32 -4.79 7.52
CA ALA A 91 0.19 -4.86 8.99
C ALA A 91 -0.64 -3.68 9.52
N THR A 92 -1.47 -3.89 10.54
CA THR A 92 -2.04 -2.80 11.36
C THR A 92 -1.44 -2.87 12.78
N ALA A 93 -1.82 -1.98 13.69
CA ALA A 93 -1.24 -1.95 15.04
C ALA A 93 -1.59 -3.19 15.89
N SER A 94 -2.71 -3.84 15.61
CA SER A 94 -3.31 -4.92 16.39
C SER A 94 -3.61 -6.17 15.57
N HIS A 95 -3.69 -6.06 14.23
CA HIS A 95 -3.79 -7.22 13.34
C HIS A 95 -2.50 -7.43 12.54
N ASP A 96 -1.86 -8.58 12.76
CA ASP A 96 -1.01 -9.18 11.72
C ASP A 96 -1.94 -9.75 10.66
N THR A 97 -2.12 -9.00 9.56
CA THR A 97 -3.01 -9.43 8.49
C THR A 97 -2.56 -10.71 7.82
N ALA A 98 -1.34 -11.21 8.05
CA ALA A 98 -0.96 -12.56 7.63
C ALA A 98 -1.86 -13.64 8.25
N ALA A 99 -2.49 -13.37 9.40
CA ALA A 99 -3.47 -14.26 10.03
C ALA A 99 -4.90 -14.05 9.48
N LEU A 100 -5.21 -12.86 8.99
CA LEU A 100 -6.54 -12.50 8.47
C LEU A 100 -6.69 -12.77 6.97
N PHE A 101 -5.60 -12.62 6.23
CA PHE A 101 -5.53 -12.70 4.78
C PHE A 101 -4.73 -13.94 4.37
N PRO A 102 -5.21 -14.71 3.38
CA PRO A 102 -4.47 -15.83 2.84
C PRO A 102 -3.20 -15.37 2.10
N PRO A 103 -2.33 -16.30 1.65
CA PRO A 103 -1.22 -15.96 0.78
C PRO A 103 -1.66 -15.21 -0.48
N SER A 104 -0.86 -14.24 -0.92
CA SER A 104 -1.14 -13.47 -2.14
C SER A 104 -1.16 -14.35 -3.38
N LYS A 105 -1.96 -13.96 -4.37
CA LYS A 105 -2.08 -14.59 -5.68
C LYS A 105 -1.82 -13.56 -6.77
N THR A 106 -1.16 -13.99 -7.84
CA THR A 106 -1.02 -13.18 -9.05
C THR A 106 -2.30 -13.28 -9.88
N LEU A 107 -2.85 -12.14 -10.25
CA LEU A 107 -3.96 -12.00 -11.19
C LEU A 107 -3.40 -11.60 -12.58
N GLY A 108 -4.29 -11.35 -13.55
CA GLY A 108 -3.91 -10.77 -14.83
C GLY A 108 -3.13 -9.46 -14.68
N ASP A 109 -2.38 -9.09 -15.71
CA ASP A 109 -1.69 -7.80 -15.82
C ASP A 109 -0.64 -7.49 -14.72
N GLY A 110 -0.12 -8.52 -14.08
CA GLY A 110 0.92 -8.39 -13.04
C GLY A 110 0.40 -7.88 -11.69
N ILE A 111 -0.92 -7.84 -11.52
CA ILE A 111 -1.57 -7.52 -10.26
C ILE A 111 -1.33 -8.67 -9.27
N VAL A 112 -1.00 -8.34 -8.02
CA VAL A 112 -0.89 -9.31 -6.93
C VAL A 112 -1.84 -8.92 -5.82
N GLU A 113 -2.62 -9.88 -5.35
CA GLU A 113 -3.71 -9.63 -4.41
C GLU A 113 -3.79 -10.71 -3.35
N THR A 114 -4.11 -10.30 -2.12
CA THR A 114 -4.73 -11.19 -1.14
C THR A 114 -6.08 -10.62 -0.71
N ARG A 115 -7.06 -11.49 -0.48
CA ARG A 115 -8.41 -11.08 -0.08
C ARG A 115 -8.99 -12.03 0.96
N THR A 116 -9.86 -11.51 1.81
CA THR A 116 -10.58 -12.29 2.82
C THR A 116 -11.96 -11.70 3.08
N VAL A 117 -12.88 -12.54 3.56
CA VAL A 117 -14.19 -12.11 4.04
C VAL A 117 -14.05 -11.68 5.49
N LEU A 118 -14.38 -10.42 5.79
CA LEU A 118 -14.35 -9.86 7.16
C LEU A 118 -15.68 -9.18 7.43
N GLU A 119 -16.57 -9.90 8.11
CA GLU A 119 -17.93 -9.45 8.38
C GLU A 119 -18.09 -8.84 9.78
N GLY A 120 -19.17 -8.08 9.94
CA GLY A 120 -19.60 -7.54 11.24
C GLY A 120 -18.50 -6.81 12.01
N PHE A 121 -18.24 -7.27 13.23
CA PHE A 121 -17.26 -6.65 14.13
C PHE A 121 -15.83 -6.74 13.60
N SER A 122 -15.44 -7.85 12.95
CA SER A 122 -14.07 -8.03 12.45
C SER A 122 -13.75 -7.08 11.31
N GLY A 123 -14.66 -6.93 10.34
CA GLY A 123 -14.49 -6.00 9.22
C GLY A 123 -14.51 -4.54 9.66
N SER A 124 -15.46 -4.18 10.53
CA SER A 124 -15.54 -2.81 11.07
C SER A 124 -14.36 -2.44 11.94
N SER A 125 -13.86 -3.36 12.79
CA SER A 125 -12.66 -3.15 13.61
C SER A 125 -11.41 -3.00 12.76
N PHE A 126 -11.24 -3.86 11.75
CA PHE A 126 -10.13 -3.74 10.80
C PHE A 126 -10.16 -2.39 10.06
N ALA A 127 -11.31 -1.99 9.52
CA ALA A 127 -11.45 -0.71 8.83
C ALA A 127 -11.22 0.48 9.77
N GLN A 128 -11.79 0.47 10.97
CA GLN A 128 -11.58 1.52 11.96
C GLN A 128 -10.11 1.64 12.34
N GLU A 129 -9.44 0.52 12.58
CA GLU A 129 -8.04 0.52 12.92
C GLU A 129 -7.17 1.06 11.79
N LEU A 130 -7.39 0.61 10.55
CA LEU A 130 -6.69 1.13 9.38
C LEU A 130 -6.85 2.66 9.26
N MET A 131 -8.04 3.18 9.55
CA MET A 131 -8.34 4.62 9.46
C MET A 131 -7.75 5.46 10.60
N VAL A 132 -7.66 4.89 11.80
CA VAL A 132 -7.27 5.61 13.02
C VAL A 132 -5.79 5.39 13.35
N MET A 133 -5.33 4.16 13.27
CA MET A 133 -3.97 3.73 13.62
C MET A 133 -3.04 3.62 12.41
N GLY A 134 -3.60 3.68 11.19
CA GLY A 134 -2.85 3.47 9.95
C GLY A 134 -2.52 1.99 9.75
N GLY A 135 -1.51 1.73 8.95
CA GLY A 135 -1.01 0.39 8.68
C GLY A 135 0.30 0.45 7.91
N ARG A 136 1.07 -0.62 7.93
CA ARG A 136 2.30 -0.78 7.16
C ARG A 136 2.04 -1.69 5.99
N PHE A 137 2.21 -1.17 4.79
CA PHE A 137 2.03 -1.92 3.57
C PHE A 137 3.40 -2.40 3.08
N GLU A 138 3.50 -3.66 2.69
CA GLU A 138 4.73 -4.29 2.25
C GLU A 138 4.50 -5.01 0.93
N ILE A 139 5.34 -4.71 -0.05
CA ILE A 139 5.33 -5.30 -1.38
C ILE A 139 6.67 -5.96 -1.57
N VAL A 140 6.66 -7.27 -1.81
CA VAL A 140 7.89 -8.02 -2.12
C VAL A 140 7.93 -8.25 -3.61
N THR A 141 9.01 -7.83 -4.25
CA THR A 141 9.23 -8.02 -5.68
C THR A 141 9.76 -9.43 -5.97
N THR A 142 9.80 -9.82 -7.23
CA THR A 142 10.39 -11.10 -7.65
C THR A 142 11.91 -11.15 -7.48
N ALA A 143 12.61 -10.00 -7.47
CA ALA A 143 14.04 -9.96 -7.15
C ALA A 143 14.33 -10.04 -5.64
N GLY A 144 13.30 -10.05 -4.80
CA GLY A 144 13.43 -10.11 -3.34
C GLY A 144 13.57 -8.76 -2.65
N GLU A 145 13.43 -7.65 -3.38
CA GLU A 145 13.33 -6.32 -2.78
C GLU A 145 12.00 -6.19 -2.02
N THR A 146 12.03 -5.54 -0.86
CA THR A 146 10.83 -5.20 -0.10
C THR A 146 10.61 -3.70 -0.10
N ILE A 147 9.54 -3.27 -0.77
CA ILE A 147 9.06 -1.90 -0.74
C ILE A 147 8.05 -1.81 0.40
N ALA A 148 8.36 -1.02 1.43
CA ALA A 148 7.51 -0.89 2.60
C ALA A 148 7.25 0.58 2.95
N TYR A 149 6.00 0.89 3.29
CA TYR A 149 5.59 2.24 3.64
C TYR A 149 4.48 2.23 4.68
N ASP A 150 4.44 3.28 5.49
CA ASP A 150 3.44 3.45 6.52
C ASP A 150 2.33 4.37 6.02
N LEU A 151 1.09 3.89 6.11
CA LEU A 151 -0.10 4.69 5.89
C LEU A 151 -0.25 5.71 7.03
N PRO A 152 -0.72 6.93 6.73
CA PRO A 152 -0.80 8.01 7.70
C PRO A 152 -1.75 7.66 8.84
N ARG A 153 -1.36 8.10 10.05
CA ARG A 153 -2.12 7.88 11.28
C ARG A 153 -2.28 9.17 12.08
N PRO A 154 -3.52 9.60 12.36
CA PRO A 154 -4.75 9.07 11.76
C PRO A 154 -4.83 9.47 10.27
N MET A 155 -5.56 8.71 9.46
CA MET A 155 -5.77 9.04 8.05
C MET A 155 -6.38 10.45 7.90
N PRO A 156 -6.08 11.22 6.83
CA PRO A 156 -6.64 12.56 6.65
C PRO A 156 -8.17 12.56 6.72
N HIS A 157 -8.76 13.61 7.31
CA HIS A 157 -10.21 13.65 7.55
C HIS A 157 -11.04 13.41 6.27
N ARG A 158 -10.63 14.01 5.14
CA ARG A 158 -11.28 13.83 3.84
C ARG A 158 -11.21 12.38 3.33
N VAL A 159 -10.08 11.70 3.56
CA VAL A 159 -9.87 10.29 3.21
C VAL A 159 -10.82 9.40 4.02
N ARG A 160 -10.89 9.60 5.33
CA ARG A 160 -11.81 8.85 6.21
C ARG A 160 -13.26 9.07 5.83
N GLN A 161 -13.65 10.32 5.57
CA GLN A 161 -15.03 10.65 5.19
C GLN A 161 -15.41 10.03 3.84
N ALA A 162 -14.54 10.12 2.83
CA ALA A 162 -14.77 9.51 1.53
C ALA A 162 -14.89 7.98 1.64
N TYR A 163 -14.00 7.35 2.39
CA TYR A 163 -14.04 5.91 2.63
C TYR A 163 -15.33 5.49 3.33
N LEU A 164 -15.74 6.17 4.41
CA LEU A 164 -16.97 5.84 5.14
C LEU A 164 -18.23 6.08 4.31
N ASN A 165 -18.27 7.13 3.48
CA ASN A 165 -19.39 7.38 2.58
C ASN A 165 -19.51 6.30 1.51
N CYS A 166 -18.39 5.77 1.03
CA CYS A 166 -18.38 4.72 0.04
C CYS A 166 -18.66 3.35 0.69
N ALA A 167 -17.90 2.98 1.71
CA ALA A 167 -17.92 1.66 2.32
C ALA A 167 -19.09 1.48 3.30
N GLY A 168 -19.72 2.57 3.77
CA GLY A 168 -20.83 2.52 4.72
C GLY A 168 -22.00 1.69 4.22
N ASP A 169 -22.27 1.71 2.91
CA ASP A 169 -23.32 0.89 2.29
C ASP A 169 -22.92 -0.60 2.20
N LEU A 170 -21.63 -0.93 2.25
CA LEU A 170 -21.13 -2.32 2.29
C LEU A 170 -21.34 -3.00 3.64
N PHE A 171 -21.66 -2.25 4.69
CA PHE A 171 -21.93 -2.79 6.03
C PHE A 171 -23.41 -2.83 6.39
N ARG A 172 -24.30 -2.34 5.51
CA ARG A 172 -25.75 -2.44 5.71
C ARG A 172 -26.25 -3.83 5.32
N PRO A 173 -27.15 -4.47 6.08
CA PRO A 173 -27.89 -5.63 5.57
C PRO A 173 -28.65 -5.23 4.30
N GLU A 174 -28.76 -6.12 3.30
CA GLU A 174 -29.71 -5.89 2.21
C GLU A 174 -31.12 -5.86 2.82
N ALA A 175 -31.96 -4.93 2.35
CA ALA A 175 -33.35 -4.87 2.79
C ALA A 175 -34.08 -6.07 2.14
N ASP A 176 -34.58 -6.97 2.99
CA ASP A 176 -35.46 -8.09 2.60
C ASP A 176 -36.70 -7.61 1.82
#